data_AF-A0A6H5JCT2-F1
#
_entry.id   AF-A0A6H5JCT2-F1
#
_cell.length_a   1.000
_cell.length_b   1.000
_cell.length_c   1.000
_cell.angle_alpha   90.00
_cell.angle_beta   90.00
_cell.angle_gamma   90.00
#
_symmetry.space_group_name_H-M   'P 1'
#
loop_
_entity.id
_entity.type
_entity.pdbx_description
1 polymer ?
#
loop_
_entity_poly.entity_id
_entity_poly.type
_entity_poly.pdbx_seq_one_letter_code
_entity_poly.pdbx_strand_id
1 'polypeptide(L)'
;MVVTRTPGAAASHRLAWALTTTTRLYLVIAVSCLSRPCGAFLVPSPAGSTKLQLTHDTASGRSRCRRPCSATREEATAAARQGRSNVGEETELRLMTWMEVEARVKRDTAETGKAAVIVPVGATEQHGPNGLIGTDHMTAEAVARGVCEVTGAILAPTINYGMSHHHESFPGTVTLRPATFVAVVRDVAASLSGAGFTHVLFVNGHGGNVGPAFKAFADFAAEQQQAREMEEEEAESSGGGGGGDGDSTARVKLISWYAGRESSTLAKELYGGEVGQHATPDEVAVTQHLFPESVKYGVELDPAAIQVAKDLGGMTKRIRDAETGLSVMDVQDFRRRFPDGRMFSNPALATPEHGRRLLEAAVRDATDALGKFLSGQDVVEEAEAKAKRAAAMAAAAAAAEAAAATEGKTKAGKTSFTPLMVVDAAVEAGDEDVAARVAAAAATAAAHSMQ
;
A
#
# COMPACT_ATOMS: atom_id res chain seq x y z
N MET A 1 30.01 -22.15 65.92
CA MET A 1 30.84 -20.99 66.28
C MET A 1 30.70 -19.98 65.14
N VAL A 2 29.81 -19.02 65.32
CA VAL A 2 30.12 -17.58 65.50
C VAL A 2 30.40 -16.91 64.14
N VAL A 3 29.40 -16.23 63.57
CA VAL A 3 29.17 -14.77 63.57
C VAL A 3 30.22 -14.02 62.71
N THR A 4 29.83 -13.26 61.69
CA THR A 4 29.73 -11.77 61.68
C THR A 4 29.91 -11.33 60.21
N ARG A 5 29.53 -10.15 59.70
CA ARG A 5 28.73 -9.00 60.12
C ARG A 5 28.40 -8.21 58.84
N THR A 6 27.32 -7.44 58.96
CA THR A 6 26.70 -6.40 58.13
C THR A 6 27.59 -5.13 57.89
N PRO A 7 27.06 -3.93 57.52
CA PRO A 7 26.85 -3.40 56.16
C PRO A 7 27.43 -1.95 56.01
N GLY A 8 27.16 -1.25 54.90
CA GLY A 8 27.33 0.22 54.81
C GLY A 8 26.62 0.77 53.57
N ALA A 9 25.43 1.37 53.70
CA ALA A 9 25.19 2.81 53.95
C ALA A 9 25.71 3.68 52.78
N ALA A 10 24.83 4.06 51.85
CA ALA A 10 23.97 5.25 51.89
C ALA A 10 24.67 6.49 51.32
N ALA A 11 24.11 7.04 50.24
CA ALA A 11 23.74 8.47 50.12
C ALA A 11 23.55 8.84 48.65
N SER A 12 22.29 9.01 48.28
CA SER A 12 21.79 9.88 47.24
C SER A 12 22.38 11.29 47.32
N HIS A 13 22.74 11.89 46.18
CA HIS A 13 22.43 13.29 45.91
C HIS A 13 22.32 13.54 44.40
N ARG A 14 21.14 14.02 44.00
CA ARG A 14 20.85 14.63 42.70
C ARG A 14 21.65 15.93 42.57
N LEU A 15 22.10 16.24 41.36
CA LEU A 15 22.09 17.61 40.82
C LEU A 15 22.18 17.53 39.30
N ALA A 16 21.09 17.99 38.67
CA ALA A 16 21.06 18.35 37.27
C ALA A 16 21.93 19.59 37.04
N TRP A 17 22.45 19.76 35.82
CA TRP A 17 22.28 20.96 34.99
C TRP A 17 22.87 20.73 33.59
N ALA A 18 21.95 20.81 32.62
CA ALA A 18 21.97 21.24 31.22
C ALA A 18 23.27 21.67 30.48
N LEU A 19 23.24 21.35 29.16
CA LEU A 19 23.84 22.05 27.99
C LEU A 19 25.39 21.98 27.92
N THR A 20 26.09 21.71 26.81
CA THR A 20 25.82 21.80 25.37
C THR A 20 27.00 21.16 24.60
N THR A 21 26.79 20.90 23.31
CA THR A 21 27.81 20.82 22.23
C THR A 21 28.50 19.48 21.92
N THR A 22 27.91 18.78 20.95
CA THR A 22 28.50 18.33 19.68
C THR A 22 29.96 17.85 19.66
N THR A 23 30.17 16.54 19.45
CA THR A 23 31.23 16.04 18.56
C THR A 23 30.82 14.67 17.99
N ARG A 24 30.38 14.66 16.72
CA ARG A 24 30.23 13.43 15.91
C ARG A 24 31.63 12.95 15.51
N LEU A 25 32.01 11.74 15.91
CA LEU A 25 33.20 11.07 15.39
C LEU A 25 32.79 10.19 14.20
N TYR A 26 33.07 10.64 12.97
CA TYR A 26 32.98 9.81 11.77
C TYR A 26 34.28 9.02 11.62
N LEU A 27 34.19 7.69 11.66
CA LEU A 27 35.29 6.80 11.31
C LEU A 27 35.28 6.59 9.79
N VAL A 28 36.18 7.28 9.08
CA VAL A 28 36.47 7.06 7.66
C VAL A 28 37.53 5.97 7.56
N ILE A 29 37.19 4.80 7.02
CA ILE A 29 38.17 3.77 6.64
C ILE A 29 38.66 4.11 5.22
N ALA A 30 39.88 4.63 5.13
CA ALA A 30 40.61 4.75 3.88
C ALA A 30 41.38 3.44 3.61
N VAL A 31 41.06 2.75 2.50
CA VAL A 31 41.88 1.67 1.96
C VAL A 31 42.58 2.20 0.71
N SER A 32 43.89 2.36 0.82
CA SER A 32 44.75 2.83 -0.26
C SER A 32 44.98 1.76 -1.33
N CYS A 33 44.93 2.22 -2.59
CA CYS A 33 45.31 1.50 -3.81
C CYS A 33 46.76 0.98 -3.77
N LEU A 34 46.95 -0.28 -4.18
CA LEU A 34 48.20 -0.80 -4.72
C LEU A 34 47.89 -1.68 -5.95
N SER A 35 48.18 -1.11 -7.12
CA SER A 35 48.82 -1.70 -8.31
C SER A 35 48.45 -3.13 -8.77
N ARG A 36 47.91 -3.20 -10.00
CA ARG A 36 47.72 -4.40 -10.85
C ARG A 36 49.04 -5.13 -11.15
N PRO A 37 48.95 -6.41 -11.58
CA PRO A 37 49.12 -6.65 -13.03
C PRO A 37 48.09 -7.61 -13.65
N CYS A 38 47.96 -7.47 -14.96
CA CYS A 38 47.11 -8.23 -15.87
C CYS A 38 47.28 -9.75 -15.77
N GLY A 39 46.17 -10.48 -15.70
CA GLY A 39 46.09 -11.91 -15.96
C GLY A 39 44.76 -12.21 -16.65
N ALA A 40 44.83 -12.59 -17.92
CA ALA A 40 43.69 -13.05 -18.70
C ALA A 40 43.15 -14.36 -18.10
N PHE A 41 41.88 -14.38 -17.70
CA PHE A 41 41.20 -15.62 -17.33
C PHE A 41 40.23 -16.04 -18.43
N LEU A 42 40.57 -17.19 -19.03
CA LEU A 42 39.76 -17.98 -19.93
C LEU A 42 38.53 -18.52 -19.20
N VAL A 43 37.34 -18.35 -19.80
CA VAL A 43 36.10 -19.04 -19.41
C VAL A 43 36.04 -20.37 -20.15
N PRO A 44 35.86 -21.53 -19.49
CA PRO A 44 35.61 -22.78 -20.18
C PRO A 44 34.13 -22.90 -20.56
N SER A 45 33.87 -23.16 -21.85
CA SER A 45 32.56 -23.53 -22.39
C SER A 45 32.38 -25.06 -22.32
N PRO A 46 31.20 -25.59 -21.98
CA PRO A 46 30.98 -27.03 -21.93
C PRO A 46 30.81 -27.62 -23.35
N ALA A 47 31.54 -28.70 -23.60
CA ALA A 47 31.43 -29.51 -24.80
C ALA A 47 30.11 -30.31 -24.80
N GLY A 48 29.33 -30.16 -25.87
CA GLY A 48 28.18 -30.99 -26.21
C GLY A 48 28.04 -31.05 -27.72
N SER A 49 28.55 -32.14 -28.30
CA SER A 49 28.67 -32.37 -29.73
C SER A 49 27.35 -32.77 -30.39
N THR A 50 26.96 -32.09 -31.47
CA THR A 50 26.13 -32.69 -32.53
C THR A 50 26.68 -32.28 -33.89
N LYS A 51 27.11 -33.30 -34.64
CA LYS A 51 27.67 -33.21 -35.99
C LYS A 51 26.67 -32.57 -36.96
N LEU A 52 27.09 -31.54 -37.69
CA LEU A 52 26.52 -31.22 -39.00
C LEU A 52 27.64 -31.31 -40.04
N GLN A 53 27.45 -32.22 -41.00
CA GLN A 53 28.37 -32.47 -42.11
C GLN A 53 28.45 -31.24 -43.02
N LEU A 54 29.66 -30.77 -43.27
CA LEU A 54 29.98 -29.84 -44.35
C LEU A 54 30.21 -30.63 -45.63
N THR A 55 29.32 -30.48 -46.61
CA THR A 55 29.60 -30.80 -48.01
C THR A 55 30.23 -29.57 -48.66
N HIS A 56 31.48 -29.71 -49.11
CA HIS A 56 32.10 -28.75 -50.01
C HIS A 56 31.46 -28.88 -51.39
N ASP A 57 31.05 -27.75 -51.96
CA ASP A 57 30.96 -27.64 -53.42
C ASP A 57 31.48 -26.28 -53.88
N THR A 58 32.39 -26.34 -54.83
CA THR A 58 33.14 -25.22 -55.41
C THR A 58 32.42 -24.69 -56.64
N ALA A 59 32.03 -23.42 -56.65
CA ALA A 59 31.86 -22.68 -57.91
C ALA A 59 31.88 -21.16 -57.69
N SER A 60 32.60 -20.50 -58.58
CA SER A 60 32.86 -19.07 -58.70
C SER A 60 31.62 -18.19 -58.79
N GLY A 61 31.63 -17.04 -58.12
CA GLY A 61 30.71 -15.94 -58.40
C GLY A 61 30.83 -14.80 -57.40
N ARG A 62 31.54 -13.72 -57.77
CA ARG A 62 31.57 -12.47 -56.99
C ARG A 62 30.15 -11.90 -56.89
N SER A 63 29.58 -11.88 -55.69
CA SER A 63 28.44 -11.03 -55.34
C SER A 63 28.89 -9.99 -54.32
N ARG A 64 29.10 -8.76 -54.80
CA ARG A 64 29.27 -7.58 -53.94
C ARG A 64 27.97 -7.37 -53.18
N CYS A 65 28.03 -7.39 -51.84
CA CYS A 65 26.92 -6.97 -50.99
C CYS A 65 26.63 -5.48 -51.26
N ARG A 66 25.53 -5.18 -51.96
CA ARG A 66 24.97 -3.83 -52.08
C ARG A 66 23.98 -3.61 -50.94
N ARG A 67 24.46 -3.20 -49.77
CA ARG A 67 23.67 -2.44 -48.79
C ARG A 67 24.58 -1.38 -48.19
N PRO A 68 24.17 -0.09 -48.14
CA PRO A 68 24.94 0.92 -47.44
C PRO A 68 24.85 0.61 -45.94
N CYS A 69 25.97 0.25 -45.33
CA CYS A 69 26.12 0.25 -43.88
C CYS A 69 26.49 1.69 -43.48
N SER A 70 25.48 2.53 -43.31
CA SER A 70 25.65 3.92 -42.85
C SER A 70 24.61 4.24 -41.78
N ALA A 71 24.54 3.39 -40.76
CA ALA A 71 24.07 3.80 -39.46
C ALA A 71 25.30 3.81 -38.57
N THR A 72 25.80 5.00 -38.26
CA THR A 72 26.84 5.17 -37.25
C THR A 72 26.33 4.61 -35.93
N ARG A 73 27.23 4.09 -35.09
CA ARG A 73 26.89 3.62 -33.74
C ARG A 73 26.17 4.72 -32.92
N GLU A 74 26.43 5.99 -33.25
CA GLU A 74 25.75 7.17 -32.73
C GLU A 74 24.28 7.28 -33.16
N GLU A 75 23.95 7.04 -34.43
CA GLU A 75 22.56 7.05 -34.93
C GLU A 75 21.74 5.89 -34.34
N ALA A 76 22.35 4.72 -34.13
CA ALA A 76 21.70 3.60 -33.44
C ALA A 76 21.44 3.89 -31.95
N THR A 77 22.34 4.61 -31.27
CA THR A 77 22.12 5.06 -29.88
C THR A 77 21.15 6.24 -29.78
N ALA A 78 21.10 7.12 -30.77
CA ALA A 78 20.15 8.24 -30.84
C ALA A 78 18.72 7.74 -31.11
N ALA A 79 18.56 6.76 -32.00
CA ALA A 79 17.27 6.11 -32.25
C ALA A 79 16.78 5.29 -31.04
N ALA A 80 17.70 4.68 -30.27
CA ALA A 80 17.36 4.01 -29.01
C ALA A 80 16.93 4.98 -27.89
N ARG A 81 17.38 6.24 -27.92
CA ARG A 81 16.96 7.31 -27.01
C ARG A 81 15.63 7.96 -27.38
N GLN A 82 15.24 7.94 -28.66
CA GLN A 82 14.06 8.65 -29.16
C GLN A 82 12.73 7.87 -29.04
N GLY A 83 12.74 6.65 -28.48
CA GLY A 83 11.55 5.79 -28.35
C GLY A 83 11.11 5.46 -26.93
N ARG A 84 11.80 5.98 -25.90
CA ARG A 84 11.42 5.81 -24.49
C ARG A 84 11.10 7.20 -23.95
N SER A 85 9.87 7.45 -23.52
CA SER A 85 9.56 8.70 -22.82
C SER A 85 10.42 8.76 -21.56
N ASN A 86 11.43 9.64 -21.53
CA ASN A 86 12.33 9.86 -20.39
C ASN A 86 11.61 10.38 -19.13
N VAL A 87 10.30 10.64 -19.21
CA VAL A 87 9.44 11.14 -18.12
C VAL A 87 9.55 10.25 -16.86
N GLY A 88 9.73 8.94 -17.02
CA GLY A 88 9.87 8.01 -15.90
C GLY A 88 11.20 8.15 -15.13
N GLU A 89 12.31 8.47 -15.80
CA GLU A 89 13.62 8.63 -15.13
C GLU A 89 13.76 10.01 -14.46
N GLU A 90 13.09 11.03 -15.00
CA GLU A 90 13.13 12.42 -14.48
C GLU A 90 12.26 12.65 -13.22
N THR A 91 11.44 11.68 -12.83
CA THR A 91 10.49 11.81 -11.70
C THR A 91 10.85 10.92 -10.50
N GLU A 92 11.86 10.05 -10.59
CA GLU A 92 12.27 9.19 -9.48
C GLU A 92 13.21 9.89 -8.51
N LEU A 93 12.79 10.10 -7.27
CA LEU A 93 13.58 10.78 -6.23
C LEU A 93 14.97 10.14 -6.03
N ARG A 94 15.06 8.81 -6.14
CA ARG A 94 16.34 8.08 -5.99
C ARG A 94 17.36 8.35 -7.11
N LEU A 95 16.91 8.90 -8.24
CA LEU A 95 17.73 9.24 -9.41
C LEU A 95 17.98 10.76 -9.54
N MET A 96 17.38 11.57 -8.66
CA MET A 96 17.54 13.02 -8.64
C MET A 96 18.66 13.44 -7.68
N THR A 97 19.37 14.49 -8.05
CA THR A 97 20.20 15.26 -7.13
C THR A 97 19.32 16.13 -6.23
N TRP A 98 19.80 16.47 -5.03
CA TRP A 98 19.05 17.33 -4.11
C TRP A 98 18.73 18.71 -4.71
N MET A 99 19.58 19.24 -5.59
CA MET A 99 19.36 20.52 -6.28
C MET A 99 18.20 20.44 -7.28
N GLU A 100 18.07 19.31 -8.00
CA GLU A 100 16.93 19.07 -8.90
C GLU A 100 15.63 18.98 -8.12
N VAL A 101 15.64 18.33 -6.94
CA VAL A 101 14.48 18.26 -6.04
C VAL A 101 14.09 19.65 -5.54
N GLU A 102 15.05 20.43 -5.06
CA GLU A 102 14.79 21.79 -4.57
C GLU A 102 14.21 22.69 -5.68
N ALA A 103 14.81 22.67 -6.87
CA ALA A 103 14.32 23.43 -8.02
C ALA A 103 12.91 22.99 -8.42
N ARG A 104 12.64 21.68 -8.36
CA ARG A 104 11.36 21.08 -8.70
C ARG A 104 10.26 21.52 -7.73
N VAL A 105 10.49 21.40 -6.42
CA VAL A 105 9.56 21.82 -5.37
C VAL A 105 9.24 23.32 -5.49
N LYS A 106 10.27 24.16 -5.63
CA LYS A 106 10.08 25.62 -5.77
C LYS A 106 9.23 25.97 -7.00
N ARG A 107 9.51 25.33 -8.14
CA ARG A 107 8.77 25.57 -9.38
C ARG A 107 7.31 25.13 -9.24
N ASP A 108 7.06 23.89 -8.83
CA ASP A 108 5.71 23.34 -8.75
C ASP A 108 4.84 24.11 -7.73
N THR A 109 5.43 24.51 -6.59
CA THR A 109 4.78 25.39 -5.60
C THR A 109 4.50 26.78 -6.18
N ALA A 110 5.43 27.40 -6.91
CA ALA A 110 5.21 28.71 -7.52
C ALA A 110 4.14 28.70 -8.63
N GLU A 111 4.08 27.61 -9.42
CA GLU A 111 3.14 27.49 -10.54
C GLU A 111 1.73 27.09 -10.11
N THR A 112 1.62 26.20 -9.12
CA THR A 112 0.33 25.56 -8.78
C THR A 112 -0.08 25.73 -7.31
N GLY A 113 0.80 26.27 -6.47
CA GLY A 113 0.67 26.25 -5.01
C GLY A 113 0.92 24.88 -4.39
N LYS A 114 1.30 23.87 -5.19
CA LYS A 114 1.33 22.45 -4.76
C LYS A 114 2.61 21.76 -5.23
N ALA A 115 3.28 21.08 -4.32
CA ALA A 115 4.39 20.18 -4.62
C ALA A 115 4.01 18.77 -4.16
N ALA A 116 3.83 17.86 -5.12
CA ALA A 116 3.33 16.51 -4.88
C ALA A 116 4.46 15.47 -4.93
N VAL A 117 4.45 14.55 -3.95
CA VAL A 117 5.30 13.35 -3.94
C VAL A 117 4.46 12.12 -3.63
N ILE A 118 4.74 11.02 -4.32
CA ILE A 118 4.07 9.74 -4.16
C ILE A 118 5.03 8.76 -3.47
N VAL A 119 4.60 8.17 -2.35
CA VAL A 119 5.37 7.19 -1.57
C VAL A 119 4.70 5.82 -1.71
N PRO A 120 5.30 4.87 -2.43
CA PRO A 120 4.81 3.50 -2.45
C PRO A 120 5.07 2.83 -1.11
N VAL A 121 4.07 2.11 -0.57
CA VAL A 121 4.18 1.37 0.69
C VAL A 121 3.52 0.01 0.56
N GLY A 122 4.24 -1.05 0.92
CA GLY A 122 3.71 -2.40 0.92
C GLY A 122 4.17 -3.19 2.13
N ALA A 123 4.43 -4.47 1.93
CA ALA A 123 5.02 -5.37 2.90
C ALA A 123 5.80 -6.51 2.20
N THR A 124 6.55 -7.26 3.01
CA THR A 124 7.28 -8.46 2.60
C THR A 124 6.65 -9.64 3.35
N GLU A 125 5.73 -10.35 2.71
CA GLU A 125 4.90 -11.37 3.35
C GLU A 125 4.49 -12.50 2.41
N GLN A 126 4.23 -13.67 2.98
CA GLN A 126 3.74 -14.83 2.23
C GLN A 126 2.53 -14.47 1.36
N HIS A 127 2.44 -15.01 0.15
CA HIS A 127 1.32 -14.81 -0.77
C HIS A 127 0.84 -16.15 -1.34
N GLY A 128 0.65 -17.11 -0.44
CA GLY A 128 0.25 -18.46 -0.82
C GLY A 128 1.32 -19.23 -1.60
N PRO A 129 0.96 -20.40 -2.17
CA PRO A 129 1.90 -21.26 -2.86
C PRO A 129 2.45 -20.70 -4.19
N ASN A 130 1.73 -19.79 -4.85
CA ASN A 130 2.07 -19.28 -6.18
C ASN A 130 2.27 -17.76 -6.27
N GLY A 131 1.99 -17.00 -5.20
CA GLY A 131 2.27 -15.57 -5.14
C GLY A 131 3.70 -15.26 -4.70
N LEU A 132 4.17 -14.05 -5.03
CA LEU A 132 5.52 -13.61 -4.69
C LEU A 132 5.52 -12.94 -3.31
N ILE A 133 6.57 -13.15 -2.52
CA ILE A 133 6.66 -12.55 -1.16
C ILE A 133 6.65 -11.01 -1.19
N GLY A 134 7.12 -10.41 -2.28
CA GLY A 134 7.15 -8.96 -2.45
C GLY A 134 5.90 -8.35 -3.09
N THR A 135 4.81 -9.11 -3.23
CA THR A 135 3.62 -8.70 -4.02
C THR A 135 3.14 -7.29 -3.66
N ASP A 136 2.98 -7.00 -2.37
CA ASP A 136 2.44 -5.72 -1.90
C ASP A 136 3.29 -4.53 -2.31
N HIS A 137 4.61 -4.59 -2.07
CA HIS A 137 5.48 -3.44 -2.34
C HIS A 137 5.78 -3.30 -3.84
N MET A 138 5.83 -4.41 -4.59
CA MET A 138 6.02 -4.39 -6.04
C MET A 138 4.79 -3.83 -6.78
N THR A 139 3.57 -4.22 -6.37
CA THR A 139 2.33 -3.71 -6.96
C THR A 139 2.12 -2.23 -6.63
N ALA A 140 2.34 -1.84 -5.36
CA ALA A 140 2.30 -0.44 -4.94
C ALA A 140 3.29 0.44 -5.71
N GLU A 141 4.53 -0.02 -5.89
CA GLU A 141 5.54 0.72 -6.66
C GLU A 141 5.13 0.87 -8.13
N ALA A 142 4.63 -0.20 -8.76
CA ALA A 142 4.20 -0.16 -10.16
C ALA A 142 3.04 0.81 -10.38
N VAL A 143 2.03 0.81 -9.49
CA VAL A 143 0.91 1.75 -9.56
C VAL A 143 1.40 3.19 -9.36
N ALA A 144 2.19 3.44 -8.32
CA ALA A 144 2.72 4.77 -8.04
C ALA A 144 3.56 5.32 -9.20
N ARG A 145 4.42 4.48 -9.79
CA ARG A 145 5.22 4.80 -10.97
C ARG A 145 4.33 5.18 -12.16
N GLY A 146 3.30 4.41 -12.46
CA GLY A 146 2.35 4.73 -13.52
C GLY A 146 1.64 6.07 -13.30
N VAL A 147 1.29 6.41 -12.04
CA VAL A 147 0.72 7.73 -11.72
C VAL A 147 1.75 8.84 -11.93
N CYS A 148 3.01 8.65 -11.53
CA CYS A 148 4.09 9.61 -11.76
C CYS A 148 4.35 9.85 -13.25
N GLU A 149 4.31 8.80 -14.08
CA GLU A 149 4.45 8.91 -15.54
C GLU A 149 3.33 9.74 -16.18
N VAL A 150 2.10 9.63 -15.66
CA VAL A 150 0.92 10.38 -16.16
C VAL A 150 0.91 11.82 -15.66
N THR A 151 1.23 12.05 -14.39
CA THR A 151 1.01 13.33 -13.72
C THR A 151 2.28 14.18 -13.59
N GLY A 152 3.44 13.57 -13.79
CA GLY A 152 4.74 14.17 -13.54
C GLY A 152 5.12 14.27 -12.05
N ALA A 153 4.29 13.80 -11.10
CA ALA A 153 4.61 13.84 -9.67
C ALA A 153 5.91 13.07 -9.36
N ILE A 154 6.60 13.43 -8.28
CA ILE A 154 7.85 12.74 -7.89
C ILE A 154 7.53 11.40 -7.22
N LEU A 155 8.23 10.34 -7.63
CA LEU A 155 8.18 9.01 -7.00
C LEU A 155 9.27 8.90 -5.91
N ALA A 156 8.85 8.78 -4.66
CA ALA A 156 9.75 8.49 -3.54
C ALA A 156 10.15 7.00 -3.50
N PRO A 157 11.25 6.64 -2.80
CA PRO A 157 11.61 5.24 -2.58
C PRO A 157 10.51 4.45 -1.88
N THR A 158 10.28 3.21 -2.33
CA THR A 158 9.29 2.29 -1.78
C THR A 158 9.62 1.86 -0.35
N ILE A 159 8.62 1.91 0.53
CA ILE A 159 8.67 1.28 1.85
C ILE A 159 8.33 -0.20 1.71
N ASN A 160 9.38 -1.04 1.66
CA ASN A 160 9.26 -2.48 1.36
C ASN A 160 8.76 -3.34 2.54
N TYR A 161 8.83 -2.84 3.77
CA TYR A 161 8.43 -3.56 4.98
C TYR A 161 7.24 -2.87 5.65
N GLY A 162 6.18 -3.64 5.88
CA GLY A 162 4.91 -3.18 6.47
C GLY A 162 4.56 -3.89 7.78
N MET A 163 3.29 -3.76 8.17
CA MET A 163 2.71 -4.39 9.37
C MET A 163 1.92 -5.66 8.99
N SER A 164 2.53 -6.81 9.20
CA SER A 164 2.18 -8.14 8.66
C SER A 164 2.34 -9.23 9.71
N HIS A 165 2.21 -8.88 10.99
CA HIS A 165 2.46 -9.77 12.14
C HIS A 165 1.72 -11.10 11.99
N HIS A 166 0.49 -11.07 11.48
CA HIS A 166 -0.35 -12.25 11.27
C HIS A 166 0.24 -13.28 10.28
N HIS A 167 1.20 -12.89 9.43
CA HIS A 167 1.89 -13.76 8.48
C HIS A 167 3.25 -14.29 8.96
N GLU A 168 3.71 -13.95 10.17
CA GLU A 168 5.05 -14.32 10.69
C GLU A 168 5.28 -15.83 10.83
N SER A 169 4.22 -16.63 10.89
CA SER A 169 4.31 -18.09 10.94
C SER A 169 4.69 -18.71 9.60
N PHE A 170 4.79 -17.93 8.51
CA PHE A 170 5.24 -18.36 7.20
C PHE A 170 6.67 -17.86 6.93
N PRO A 171 7.58 -18.75 6.50
CA PRO A 171 8.96 -18.38 6.25
C PRO A 171 9.06 -17.37 5.10
N GLY A 172 9.90 -16.34 5.29
CA GLY A 172 10.11 -15.27 4.33
C GLY A 172 9.32 -13.99 4.63
N THR A 173 8.29 -14.06 5.48
CA THR A 173 7.64 -12.85 6.02
C THR A 173 8.61 -12.06 6.89
N VAL A 174 8.74 -10.77 6.62
CA VAL A 174 9.52 -9.81 7.43
C VAL A 174 8.63 -8.61 7.70
N THR A 175 8.41 -8.30 8.98
CA THR A 175 7.43 -7.29 9.38
C THR A 175 7.94 -6.34 10.44
N LEU A 176 7.41 -5.11 10.40
CA LEU A 176 7.57 -4.11 11.43
C LEU A 176 6.47 -4.26 12.48
N ARG A 177 6.85 -4.07 13.75
CA ARG A 177 5.86 -3.85 14.82
C ARG A 177 5.00 -2.63 14.45
N PRO A 178 3.72 -2.58 14.86
CA PRO A 178 2.84 -1.44 14.57
C PRO A 178 3.46 -0.09 14.95
N ALA A 179 4.03 0.02 16.14
CA ALA A 179 4.69 1.25 16.61
C ALA A 179 5.91 1.65 15.74
N THR A 180 6.64 0.68 15.20
CA THR A 180 7.78 0.93 14.32
C THR A 180 7.32 1.38 12.94
N PHE A 181 6.27 0.76 12.38
CA PHE A 181 5.68 1.21 11.11
C PHE A 181 5.13 2.63 11.22
N VAL A 182 4.41 2.94 12.31
CA VAL A 182 3.91 4.30 12.60
C VAL A 182 5.06 5.32 12.60
N ALA A 183 6.15 5.01 13.32
CA ALA A 183 7.31 5.88 13.37
C ALA A 183 7.94 6.10 11.98
N VAL A 184 8.09 5.05 11.17
CA VAL A 184 8.65 5.15 9.81
C VAL A 184 7.79 6.04 8.92
N VAL A 185 6.48 5.79 8.85
CA VAL A 185 5.57 6.58 7.99
C VAL A 185 5.56 8.05 8.40
N ARG A 186 5.53 8.31 9.72
CA ARG A 186 5.60 9.66 10.28
C ARG A 186 6.91 10.35 9.91
N ASP A 187 8.05 9.71 10.14
CA ASP A 187 9.37 10.30 9.87
C ASP A 187 9.56 10.58 8.37
N VAL A 188 9.03 9.72 7.50
CA VAL A 188 9.01 9.94 6.04
C VAL A 188 8.14 11.15 5.68
N ALA A 189 6.91 11.24 6.21
CA ALA A 189 6.03 12.37 5.95
C ALA A 189 6.64 13.69 6.44
N ALA A 190 7.21 13.72 7.64
CA ALA A 190 7.87 14.89 8.21
C ALA A 190 9.11 15.31 7.41
N SER A 191 9.92 14.34 6.96
CA SER A 191 11.11 14.64 6.14
C SER A 191 10.73 15.23 4.78
N LEU A 192 9.68 14.72 4.14
CA LEU A 192 9.19 15.24 2.86
C LEU A 192 8.53 16.61 3.04
N SER A 193 7.75 16.80 4.09
CA SER A 193 7.18 18.12 4.44
C SER A 193 8.28 19.16 4.65
N GLY A 194 9.33 18.81 5.40
CA GLY A 194 10.48 19.69 5.65
C GLY A 194 11.31 19.99 4.38
N ALA A 195 11.21 19.15 3.35
CA ALA A 195 11.80 19.41 2.03
C ALA A 195 10.92 20.31 1.14
N GLY A 196 9.77 20.77 1.63
CA GLY A 196 8.86 21.69 0.96
C GLY A 196 7.75 21.03 0.14
N PHE A 197 7.60 19.69 0.21
CA PHE A 197 6.43 19.04 -0.38
C PHE A 197 5.17 19.40 0.39
N THR A 198 4.13 19.86 -0.30
CA THR A 198 2.86 20.23 0.33
C THR A 198 1.82 19.10 0.28
N HIS A 199 2.03 18.09 -0.57
CA HIS A 199 1.12 16.95 -0.73
C HIS A 199 1.91 15.64 -0.82
N VAL A 200 1.74 14.77 0.17
CA VAL A 200 2.37 13.44 0.24
C VAL A 200 1.30 12.37 0.10
N LEU A 201 1.27 11.68 -1.04
CA LEU A 201 0.35 10.58 -1.30
C LEU A 201 1.03 9.24 -1.07
N PHE A 202 0.55 8.47 -0.11
CA PHE A 202 0.98 7.09 0.09
C PHE A 202 0.10 6.14 -0.75
N VAL A 203 0.74 5.38 -1.65
CA VAL A 203 0.08 4.33 -2.45
C VAL A 203 0.36 2.99 -1.78
N ASN A 204 -0.67 2.40 -1.20
CA ASN A 204 -0.59 1.21 -0.37
C ASN A 204 -0.92 -0.07 -1.15
N GLY A 205 -0.09 -1.08 -0.95
CA GLY A 205 -0.29 -2.44 -1.46
C GLY A 205 -0.72 -3.45 -0.41
N HIS A 206 -0.75 -3.10 0.89
CA HIS A 206 -0.99 -4.06 1.96
C HIS A 206 -2.11 -3.65 2.94
N GLY A 207 -3.10 -4.52 3.15
CA GLY A 207 -4.21 -4.28 4.08
C GLY A 207 -3.78 -4.01 5.53
N GLY A 208 -2.74 -4.70 6.01
CA GLY A 208 -2.26 -4.56 7.39
C GLY A 208 -1.68 -3.18 7.72
N ASN A 209 -1.29 -2.41 6.71
CA ASN A 209 -0.75 -1.06 6.88
C ASN A 209 -1.81 0.01 7.15
N VAL A 210 -3.09 -0.21 6.77
CA VAL A 210 -4.12 0.84 6.73
C VAL A 210 -4.34 1.49 8.10
N GLY A 211 -4.61 0.69 9.14
CA GLY A 211 -4.83 1.20 10.50
C GLY A 211 -3.62 1.94 11.06
N PRO A 212 -2.43 1.32 11.08
CA PRO A 212 -1.18 1.97 11.50
C PRO A 212 -0.84 3.25 10.71
N ALA A 213 -1.09 3.29 9.39
CA ALA A 213 -0.83 4.49 8.59
C ALA A 213 -1.71 5.67 9.01
N PHE A 214 -3.02 5.44 9.26
CA PHE A 214 -3.90 6.49 9.76
C PHE A 214 -3.49 7.00 11.15
N LYS A 215 -2.96 6.11 12.02
CA LYS A 215 -2.36 6.53 13.29
C LYS A 215 -1.15 7.44 13.07
N ALA A 216 -0.27 7.09 12.13
CA ALA A 216 0.90 7.91 11.79
C ALA A 216 0.50 9.29 11.26
N PHE A 217 -0.55 9.37 10.44
CA PHE A 217 -1.05 10.64 9.93
C PHE A 217 -1.65 11.52 11.03
N ALA A 218 -2.36 10.93 11.99
CA ALA A 218 -2.88 11.66 13.15
C ALA A 218 -1.74 12.23 14.02
N ASP A 219 -0.69 11.45 14.26
CA ASP A 219 0.50 11.91 15.00
C ASP A 219 1.21 13.04 14.25
N PHE A 220 1.42 12.87 12.94
CA PHE A 220 2.03 13.89 12.09
C PHE A 220 1.22 15.19 12.08
N ALA A 221 -0.11 15.11 11.97
CA ALA A 221 -0.97 16.29 12.00
C ALA A 221 -0.91 17.03 13.36
N ALA A 222 -0.88 16.30 14.47
CA ALA A 222 -0.75 16.89 15.81
C ALA A 222 0.60 17.61 15.99
N GLU A 223 1.69 17.03 15.47
CA GLU A 223 3.02 17.64 15.52
C GLU A 223 3.11 18.90 14.66
N GLN A 224 2.50 18.90 13.48
CA GLN A 224 2.41 20.09 12.64
C GLN A 224 1.63 21.22 13.33
N GLN A 225 0.54 20.91 14.03
CA GLN A 225 -0.23 21.88 14.81
C GLN A 225 0.61 22.47 15.96
N GLN A 226 1.32 21.61 16.70
CA GLN A 226 2.19 22.07 17.79
C GLN A 226 3.33 22.96 17.30
N ALA A 227 3.94 22.63 16.15
CA ALA A 227 4.99 23.45 15.56
C ALA A 227 4.47 24.85 15.20
N ARG A 228 3.25 24.94 14.64
CA ARG A 228 2.60 26.22 14.32
C ARG A 228 2.34 27.07 15.55
N GLU A 229 1.79 26.48 16.59
CA GLU A 229 1.50 27.18 17.85
C GLU A 229 2.78 27.77 18.45
N MET A 230 3.90 27.03 18.40
CA MET A 230 5.21 27.53 18.85
C MET A 230 5.73 28.67 17.96
N GLU A 231 5.61 28.56 16.64
CA GLU A 231 6.02 29.60 15.69
C GLU A 231 5.19 30.90 15.88
N GLU A 232 3.89 30.78 16.12
CA GLU A 232 3.00 31.90 16.42
C GLU A 232 3.39 32.60 17.74
N GLU A 233 3.64 31.82 18.82
CA GLU A 233 4.11 32.36 20.10
C GLU A 233 5.48 33.06 19.98
N GLU A 234 6.41 32.51 19.17
CA GLU A 234 7.70 33.14 18.89
C GLU A 234 7.56 34.44 18.07
N ALA A 235 6.66 34.46 17.07
CA ALA A 235 6.39 35.65 16.28
C ALA A 235 5.77 36.77 17.13
N GLU A 236 4.80 36.44 17.99
CA GLU A 236 4.18 37.39 18.91
C GLU A 236 5.17 37.95 19.93
N SER A 237 6.02 37.10 20.51
CA SER A 237 7.00 37.51 21.52
C SER A 237 8.18 38.30 20.95
N SER A 238 8.54 38.11 19.68
CA SER A 238 9.62 38.84 19.00
C SER A 238 9.22 40.20 18.43
N GLY A 239 7.93 40.57 18.47
CA GLY A 239 7.41 41.85 17.97
C GLY A 239 7.53 42.02 16.44
N GLY A 240 7.91 40.96 15.72
CA GLY A 240 7.93 40.92 14.27
C GLY A 240 6.53 40.55 13.78
N GLY A 241 5.92 41.42 12.97
CA GLY A 241 4.70 41.08 12.24
C GLY A 241 4.96 39.87 11.33
N GLY A 242 4.64 38.68 11.83
CA GLY A 242 4.87 37.39 11.19
C GLY A 242 3.98 37.21 9.97
N GLY A 243 4.33 37.87 8.87
CA GLY A 243 3.89 37.47 7.54
C GLY A 243 4.66 36.22 7.12
N GLY A 244 4.47 35.11 7.82
CA GLY A 244 4.90 33.80 7.35
C GLY A 244 4.06 33.45 6.13
N ASP A 245 4.71 33.34 4.98
CA ASP A 245 4.08 32.99 3.71
C ASP A 245 3.40 31.61 3.87
N GLY A 246 2.06 31.62 3.92
CA GLY A 246 1.12 30.51 3.65
C GLY A 246 1.41 29.10 4.21
N ASP A 247 0.50 28.62 5.08
CA ASP A 247 0.10 27.20 5.23
C ASP A 247 1.19 26.16 4.91
N SER A 248 2.30 26.18 5.65
CA SER A 248 3.49 25.35 5.42
C SER A 248 3.28 23.86 5.69
N THR A 249 2.04 23.41 5.93
CA THR A 249 1.79 22.02 6.32
C THR A 249 1.54 21.12 5.13
N ALA A 250 2.30 20.03 5.07
CA ALA A 250 2.01 18.99 4.11
C ALA A 250 0.70 18.29 4.48
N ARG A 251 -0.16 18.13 3.49
CA ARG A 251 -1.28 17.18 3.54
C ARG A 251 -0.74 15.78 3.27
N VAL A 252 -1.24 14.80 4.02
CA VAL A 252 -0.93 13.38 3.83
C VAL A 252 -2.20 12.60 3.48
N LYS A 253 -2.09 11.63 2.59
CA LYS A 253 -3.21 10.75 2.21
C LYS A 253 -2.73 9.33 1.96
N LEU A 254 -3.56 8.36 2.30
CA LEU A 254 -3.37 6.95 1.95
C LEU A 254 -4.43 6.55 0.94
N ILE A 255 -4.02 5.90 -0.14
CA ILE A 255 -4.92 5.13 -1.01
C ILE A 255 -4.42 3.70 -1.07
N SER A 256 -5.31 2.73 -1.18
CA SER A 256 -4.93 1.34 -1.43
C SER A 256 -5.32 0.98 -2.85
N TRP A 257 -4.36 0.55 -3.68
CA TRP A 257 -4.59 0.40 -5.12
C TRP A 257 -5.69 -0.62 -5.43
N TYR A 258 -5.77 -1.69 -4.64
CA TYR A 258 -6.78 -2.76 -4.76
C TYR A 258 -8.19 -2.33 -4.34
N ALA A 259 -8.33 -1.17 -3.68
CA ALA A 259 -9.61 -0.62 -3.25
C ALA A 259 -10.15 0.46 -4.20
N GLY A 260 -9.45 0.72 -5.32
CA GLY A 260 -9.91 1.63 -6.36
C GLY A 260 -11.20 1.13 -7.01
N ARG A 261 -12.00 2.05 -7.57
CA ARG A 261 -13.31 1.72 -8.12
C ARG A 261 -13.19 0.85 -9.36
N GLU A 262 -12.35 1.26 -10.30
CA GLU A 262 -12.16 0.55 -11.56
C GLU A 262 -11.43 -0.78 -11.33
N SER A 263 -10.35 -0.75 -10.57
CA SER A 263 -9.55 -1.93 -10.23
C SER A 263 -10.37 -3.00 -9.50
N SER A 264 -11.11 -2.64 -8.45
CA SER A 264 -11.94 -3.60 -7.72
C SER A 264 -13.15 -4.10 -8.52
N THR A 265 -13.74 -3.26 -9.38
CA THR A 265 -14.82 -3.69 -10.30
C THR A 265 -14.29 -4.71 -11.30
N LEU A 266 -13.16 -4.41 -11.92
CA LEU A 266 -12.52 -5.32 -12.87
C LEU A 266 -12.11 -6.64 -12.22
N ALA A 267 -11.56 -6.62 -11.01
CA ALA A 267 -11.25 -7.85 -10.27
C ALA A 267 -12.49 -8.72 -10.06
N LYS A 268 -13.63 -8.11 -9.68
CA LYS A 268 -14.91 -8.83 -9.55
C LYS A 268 -15.43 -9.38 -10.87
N GLU A 269 -15.28 -8.63 -11.97
CA GLU A 269 -15.66 -9.11 -13.30
C GLU A 269 -14.82 -10.29 -13.77
N LEU A 270 -13.52 -10.28 -13.47
CA LEU A 270 -12.58 -11.33 -13.88
C LEU A 270 -12.69 -12.60 -13.04
N TYR A 271 -12.92 -12.47 -11.73
CA TYR A 271 -12.75 -13.57 -10.77
C TYR A 271 -14.00 -13.88 -9.94
N GLY A 272 -15.05 -13.04 -10.02
CA GLY A 272 -16.30 -13.25 -9.31
C GLY A 272 -16.10 -13.39 -7.79
N GLY A 273 -16.64 -14.47 -7.23
CA GLY A 273 -16.53 -14.78 -5.80
C GLY A 273 -15.18 -15.36 -5.35
N GLU A 274 -14.22 -15.52 -6.26
CA GLU A 274 -12.93 -16.17 -5.99
C GLU A 274 -11.75 -15.18 -5.86
N VAL A 275 -12.03 -13.87 -5.78
CA VAL A 275 -11.03 -12.83 -5.47
C VAL A 275 -10.39 -13.11 -4.11
N GLY A 276 -11.21 -13.32 -3.07
CA GLY A 276 -10.73 -13.53 -1.71
C GLY A 276 -10.22 -12.23 -1.05
N GLN A 277 -9.30 -12.37 -0.11
CA GLN A 277 -8.75 -11.27 0.71
C GLN A 277 -7.22 -11.21 0.76
N HIS A 278 -6.53 -12.32 0.46
CA HIS A 278 -5.07 -12.42 0.53
C HIS A 278 -4.59 -13.49 -0.45
N ALA A 279 -3.44 -13.26 -1.10
CA ALA A 279 -2.98 -14.05 -2.24
C ALA A 279 -4.05 -14.11 -3.34
N THR A 280 -4.64 -12.96 -3.64
CA THR A 280 -5.75 -12.79 -4.57
C THR A 280 -5.30 -12.96 -6.02
N PRO A 281 -6.19 -13.40 -6.94
CA PRO A 281 -5.85 -13.51 -8.35
C PRO A 281 -5.48 -12.17 -8.99
N ASP A 282 -6.00 -11.04 -8.52
CA ASP A 282 -5.67 -9.72 -9.05
C ASP A 282 -4.23 -9.29 -8.74
N GLU A 283 -3.77 -9.39 -7.49
CA GLU A 283 -2.39 -9.03 -7.14
C GLU A 283 -1.37 -10.01 -7.73
N VAL A 284 -1.71 -11.31 -7.79
CA VAL A 284 -0.89 -12.31 -8.47
C VAL A 284 -0.85 -12.02 -9.96
N ALA A 285 -1.95 -11.62 -10.60
CA ALA A 285 -1.94 -11.26 -12.01
C ALA A 285 -1.04 -10.06 -12.29
N VAL A 286 -1.10 -9.00 -11.47
CA VAL A 286 -0.23 -7.83 -11.61
C VAL A 286 1.25 -8.23 -11.47
N THR A 287 1.60 -9.06 -10.49
CA THR A 287 3.00 -9.53 -10.36
C THR A 287 3.44 -10.44 -11.50
N GLN A 288 2.56 -11.28 -12.06
CA GLN A 288 2.85 -12.05 -13.27
C GLN A 288 3.11 -11.16 -14.49
N HIS A 289 2.42 -10.02 -14.60
CA HIS A 289 2.65 -9.04 -15.64
C HIS A 289 4.01 -8.35 -15.49
N LEU A 290 4.34 -7.93 -14.27
CA LEU A 290 5.57 -7.20 -13.96
C LEU A 290 6.83 -8.10 -14.03
N PHE A 291 6.69 -9.36 -13.61
CA PHE A 291 7.80 -10.31 -13.45
C PHE A 291 7.46 -11.65 -14.12
N PRO A 292 7.31 -11.70 -15.46
CA PRO A 292 6.90 -12.90 -16.19
C PRO A 292 7.89 -14.07 -16.02
N GLU A 293 9.16 -13.78 -15.75
CA GLU A 293 10.20 -14.78 -15.45
C GLU A 293 10.05 -15.41 -14.06
N SER A 294 9.31 -14.77 -13.16
CA SER A 294 9.15 -15.18 -11.76
C SER A 294 7.85 -15.95 -11.50
N VAL A 295 7.00 -16.12 -12.52
CA VAL A 295 5.70 -16.81 -12.42
C VAL A 295 5.84 -18.26 -11.96
N LYS A 296 4.98 -18.67 -11.02
CA LYS A 296 4.94 -20.04 -10.49
C LYS A 296 3.90 -20.86 -11.24
N TYR A 297 4.34 -21.61 -12.25
CA TYR A 297 3.48 -22.51 -13.02
C TYR A 297 3.37 -23.89 -12.37
N GLY A 298 2.24 -24.57 -12.60
CA GLY A 298 2.03 -25.96 -12.19
C GLY A 298 1.92 -26.17 -10.69
N VAL A 299 1.67 -25.11 -9.91
CA VAL A 299 1.44 -25.19 -8.47
C VAL A 299 0.03 -25.71 -8.23
N GLU A 300 -0.09 -26.84 -7.55
CA GLU A 300 -1.37 -27.37 -7.11
C GLU A 300 -1.90 -26.52 -5.94
N LEU A 301 -3.11 -26.01 -6.10
CA LEU A 301 -3.80 -25.19 -5.09
C LEU A 301 -4.96 -25.98 -4.52
N ASP A 302 -5.00 -26.14 -3.20
CA ASP A 302 -6.11 -26.82 -2.51
C ASP A 302 -7.42 -26.05 -2.74
N PRO A 303 -8.45 -26.65 -3.37
CA PRO A 303 -9.75 -26.01 -3.56
C PRO A 303 -10.42 -25.64 -2.23
N ALA A 304 -10.07 -26.31 -1.12
CA ALA A 304 -10.62 -26.04 0.20
C ALA A 304 -10.33 -24.61 0.67
N ALA A 305 -9.24 -23.97 0.24
CA ALA A 305 -8.92 -22.59 0.59
C ALA A 305 -10.02 -21.58 0.19
N ILE A 306 -10.78 -21.89 -0.87
CA ILE A 306 -11.93 -21.08 -1.33
C ILE A 306 -13.19 -21.41 -0.50
N GLN A 307 -13.31 -22.67 -0.07
CA GLN A 307 -14.47 -23.19 0.67
C GLN A 307 -14.46 -22.80 2.16
N VAL A 308 -13.29 -22.63 2.78
CA VAL A 308 -13.12 -22.23 4.19
C VAL A 308 -13.93 -20.97 4.52
N ALA A 309 -14.15 -20.06 3.57
CA ALA A 309 -14.98 -18.85 3.76
C ALA A 309 -16.46 -19.15 4.05
N LYS A 310 -16.99 -20.17 3.38
CA LYS A 310 -18.40 -20.60 3.52
C LYS A 310 -18.60 -21.33 4.83
N ASP A 311 -17.61 -22.12 5.26
CA ASP A 311 -17.67 -22.93 6.46
C ASP A 311 -17.46 -22.10 7.74
N LEU A 312 -16.74 -20.97 7.64
CA LEU A 312 -16.55 -20.01 8.74
C LEU A 312 -17.69 -18.99 8.90
N GLY A 313 -18.77 -19.08 8.10
CA GLY A 313 -19.98 -18.26 8.30
C GLY A 313 -19.91 -16.83 7.77
N GLY A 314 -19.05 -16.55 6.78
CA GLY A 314 -18.95 -15.27 6.08
C GLY A 314 -17.84 -14.32 6.59
N MET A 315 -17.57 -13.26 5.83
CA MET A 315 -16.43 -12.34 5.98
C MET A 315 -16.28 -11.68 7.36
N THR A 316 -17.37 -11.52 8.12
CA THR A 316 -17.43 -10.68 9.33
C THR A 316 -17.74 -11.43 10.61
N LYS A 317 -18.07 -12.73 10.57
CA LYS A 317 -18.12 -13.61 11.76
C LYS A 317 -16.71 -14.10 12.09
N ARG A 318 -15.91 -13.10 12.47
CA ARG A 318 -14.51 -13.06 12.90
C ARG A 318 -14.05 -14.39 13.51
N ILE A 319 -12.83 -14.84 13.24
CA ILE A 319 -11.62 -14.33 13.94
C ILE A 319 -11.95 -13.97 15.39
N ARG A 320 -12.70 -14.81 16.07
CA ARG A 320 -12.93 -14.81 17.50
C ARG A 320 -12.64 -16.24 17.89
N ASP A 321 -11.81 -16.39 18.89
CA ASP A 321 -11.67 -17.68 19.52
C ASP A 321 -13.04 -18.11 20.09
N ALA A 322 -13.46 -19.35 19.81
CA ALA A 322 -14.81 -19.80 20.10
C ALA A 322 -15.07 -19.96 21.61
N GLU A 323 -14.02 -20.08 22.42
CA GLU A 323 -14.10 -20.22 23.88
C GLU A 323 -14.06 -18.86 24.59
N THR A 324 -13.28 -17.91 24.08
CA THR A 324 -13.01 -16.62 24.73
C THR A 324 -13.74 -15.45 24.08
N GLY A 325 -14.23 -15.60 22.85
CA GLY A 325 -14.89 -14.54 22.09
C GLY A 325 -13.96 -13.38 21.68
N LEU A 326 -12.66 -13.49 21.93
CA LEU A 326 -11.66 -12.46 21.67
C LEU A 326 -11.14 -12.56 20.23
N SER A 327 -10.99 -11.41 19.56
CA SER A 327 -10.40 -11.33 18.22
C SER A 327 -8.88 -11.24 18.23
N VAL A 328 -8.24 -12.11 18.98
CA VAL A 328 -6.78 -12.22 18.99
C VAL A 328 -6.42 -13.36 18.04
N MET A 329 -6.07 -13.01 16.80
CA MET A 329 -5.43 -13.96 15.91
C MET A 329 -3.93 -13.89 16.17
N ASP A 330 -3.41 -14.85 16.92
CA ASP A 330 -1.96 -15.05 16.97
C ASP A 330 -1.45 -15.63 15.64
N VAL A 331 -0.15 -15.55 15.43
CA VAL A 331 0.50 -15.95 14.17
C VAL A 331 0.31 -17.43 13.84
N GLN A 332 0.19 -18.30 14.85
CA GLN A 332 -0.06 -19.72 14.68
C GLN A 332 -1.54 -19.99 14.38
N ASP A 333 -2.45 -19.19 14.96
CA ASP A 333 -3.87 -19.25 14.68
C ASP A 333 -4.17 -18.89 13.23
N PHE A 334 -3.53 -17.85 12.70
CA PHE A 334 -3.62 -17.51 11.28
C PHE A 334 -3.26 -18.73 10.41
N ARG A 335 -2.11 -19.35 10.66
CA ARG A 335 -1.65 -20.50 9.87
C ARG A 335 -2.50 -21.75 10.04
N ARG A 336 -3.12 -21.97 11.21
CA ARG A 336 -4.09 -23.07 11.38
C ARG A 336 -5.34 -22.86 10.53
N ARG A 337 -5.83 -21.61 10.43
CA ARG A 337 -7.03 -21.26 9.65
C ARG A 337 -6.74 -21.21 8.14
N PHE A 338 -5.53 -20.79 7.77
CA PHE A 338 -5.08 -20.64 6.39
C PHE A 338 -3.77 -21.40 6.17
N PRO A 339 -3.79 -22.75 6.09
CA PRO A 339 -2.56 -23.57 6.11
C PRO A 339 -1.58 -23.31 4.97
N ASP A 340 -2.10 -22.95 3.79
CA ASP A 340 -1.30 -22.59 2.63
C ASP A 340 -1.11 -21.07 2.50
N GLY A 341 -1.65 -20.29 3.43
CA GLY A 341 -1.52 -18.84 3.50
C GLY A 341 -2.54 -18.04 2.68
N ARG A 342 -3.34 -18.66 1.81
CA ARG A 342 -4.39 -17.96 1.05
C ARG A 342 -5.60 -17.66 1.92
N MET A 343 -6.27 -16.52 1.67
CA MET A 343 -7.55 -16.18 2.31
C MET A 343 -8.65 -16.13 1.26
N PHE A 344 -9.38 -17.23 1.11
CA PHE A 344 -10.59 -17.33 0.28
C PHE A 344 -10.37 -17.04 -1.22
N SER A 345 -9.13 -17.16 -1.69
CA SER A 345 -8.70 -16.70 -3.00
C SER A 345 -8.29 -17.85 -3.93
N ASN A 346 -8.53 -17.66 -5.24
CA ASN A 346 -8.06 -18.56 -6.29
C ASN A 346 -7.06 -17.87 -7.24
N PRO A 347 -5.78 -17.75 -6.85
CA PRO A 347 -4.76 -17.12 -7.69
C PRO A 347 -4.39 -17.95 -8.93
N ALA A 348 -4.93 -19.15 -9.14
CA ALA A 348 -4.75 -19.88 -10.41
C ALA A 348 -5.47 -19.23 -11.59
N LEU A 349 -6.45 -18.34 -11.33
CA LEU A 349 -7.17 -17.58 -12.37
C LEU A 349 -6.35 -16.39 -12.91
N ALA A 350 -5.23 -16.06 -12.25
CA ALA A 350 -4.36 -14.97 -12.65
C ALA A 350 -3.70 -15.23 -14.01
N THR A 351 -3.63 -14.19 -14.84
CA THR A 351 -2.85 -14.19 -16.08
C THR A 351 -2.08 -12.88 -16.21
N PRO A 352 -0.93 -12.84 -16.92
CA PRO A 352 -0.21 -11.60 -17.17
C PRO A 352 -1.06 -10.53 -17.88
N GLU A 353 -2.01 -10.94 -18.73
CA GLU A 353 -2.90 -10.01 -19.42
C GLU A 353 -3.93 -9.40 -18.46
N HIS A 354 -4.46 -10.19 -17.52
CA HIS A 354 -5.29 -9.63 -16.45
C HIS A 354 -4.48 -8.62 -15.62
N GLY A 355 -3.22 -8.94 -15.33
CA GLY A 355 -2.31 -8.08 -14.58
C GLY A 355 -2.09 -6.72 -15.23
N ARG A 356 -1.86 -6.69 -16.54
CA ARG A 356 -1.75 -5.44 -17.31
C ARG A 356 -3.01 -4.58 -17.16
N ARG A 357 -4.19 -5.18 -17.36
CA ARG A 357 -5.49 -4.48 -17.30
C ARG A 357 -5.80 -3.95 -15.90
N LEU A 358 -5.49 -4.73 -14.86
CA LEU A 358 -5.67 -4.35 -13.47
C LEU A 358 -4.72 -3.22 -13.06
N LEU A 359 -3.46 -3.29 -13.49
CA LEU A 359 -2.48 -2.23 -13.25
C LEU A 359 -2.94 -0.91 -13.92
N GLU A 360 -3.39 -0.96 -15.16
CA GLU A 360 -3.92 0.22 -15.87
C GLU A 360 -5.15 0.81 -15.16
N ALA A 361 -6.06 -0.03 -14.67
CA ALA A 361 -7.22 0.41 -13.90
C ALA A 361 -6.81 1.06 -12.57
N ALA A 362 -5.88 0.45 -11.84
CA ALA A 362 -5.34 0.97 -10.59
C ALA A 362 -4.61 2.30 -10.78
N VAL A 363 -3.86 2.47 -11.87
CA VAL A 363 -3.21 3.75 -12.21
C VAL A 363 -4.25 4.84 -12.48
N ARG A 364 -5.37 4.53 -13.16
CA ARG A 364 -6.46 5.51 -13.36
C ARG A 364 -7.12 5.89 -12.05
N ASP A 365 -7.48 4.93 -11.21
CA ASP A 365 -8.05 5.16 -9.88
C ASP A 365 -7.12 6.05 -9.03
N ALA A 366 -5.83 5.73 -8.99
CA ALA A 366 -4.84 6.46 -8.22
C ALA A 366 -4.56 7.86 -8.78
N THR A 367 -4.62 8.04 -10.10
CA THR A 367 -4.50 9.35 -10.76
C THR A 367 -5.70 10.25 -10.43
N ASP A 368 -6.94 9.72 -10.48
CA ASP A 368 -8.14 10.44 -10.03
C ASP A 368 -8.01 10.85 -8.56
N ALA A 369 -7.58 9.92 -7.71
CA ALA A 369 -7.38 10.18 -6.29
C ALA A 369 -6.34 11.26 -6.01
N LEU A 370 -5.22 11.28 -6.76
CA LEU A 370 -4.22 12.35 -6.66
C LEU A 370 -4.80 13.69 -7.14
N GLY A 371 -5.53 13.72 -8.25
CA GLY A 371 -6.19 14.93 -8.75
C GLY A 371 -7.14 15.54 -7.73
N LYS A 372 -7.99 14.72 -7.11
CA LYS A 372 -8.90 15.13 -6.02
C LYS A 372 -8.18 15.56 -4.76
N PHE A 373 -7.10 14.86 -4.42
CA PHE A 373 -6.27 15.21 -3.28
C PHE A 373 -5.63 16.58 -3.48
N LEU A 374 -5.06 16.84 -4.66
CA LEU A 374 -4.49 18.14 -5.00
C LEU A 374 -5.56 19.23 -5.03
N SER A 375 -6.74 18.98 -5.60
CA SER A 375 -7.81 19.99 -5.68
C SER A 375 -8.52 20.26 -4.34
N GLY A 376 -8.38 19.37 -3.36
CA GLY A 376 -9.12 19.41 -2.09
C GLY A 376 -10.56 18.88 -2.21
N GLN A 377 -10.95 18.37 -3.38
CA GLN A 377 -12.27 17.77 -3.60
C GLN A 377 -12.49 16.53 -2.73
N ASP A 378 -11.43 15.83 -2.34
CA ASP A 378 -11.53 14.68 -1.48
C ASP A 378 -12.12 14.98 -0.10
N VAL A 379 -11.79 16.14 0.47
CA VAL A 379 -12.37 16.61 1.74
C VAL A 379 -13.87 16.88 1.59
N VAL A 380 -14.27 17.45 0.45
CA VAL A 380 -15.68 17.74 0.13
C VAL A 380 -16.46 16.45 -0.03
N GLU A 381 -15.96 15.51 -0.84
CA GLU A 381 -16.58 14.20 -1.06
C GLU A 381 -16.72 13.42 0.26
N GLU A 382 -15.70 13.45 1.13
CA GLU A 382 -15.76 12.77 2.42
C GLU A 382 -16.78 13.41 3.38
N ALA A 383 -16.87 14.73 3.42
CA ALA A 383 -17.87 15.44 4.22
C ALA A 383 -19.30 15.12 3.76
N GLU A 384 -19.53 15.09 2.44
CA GLU A 384 -20.82 14.71 1.84
C GLU A 384 -21.17 13.24 2.14
N ALA A 385 -20.21 12.33 2.00
CA ALA A 385 -20.39 10.92 2.32
C ALA A 385 -20.72 10.71 3.80
N LYS A 386 -20.03 11.41 4.71
CA LYS A 386 -20.30 11.38 6.15
C LYS A 386 -21.71 11.89 6.48
N ALA A 387 -22.12 12.99 5.85
CA ALA A 387 -23.47 13.53 6.01
C ALA A 387 -24.53 12.53 5.52
N LYS A 388 -24.30 11.90 4.36
CA LYS A 388 -25.19 10.87 3.81
C LYS A 388 -25.29 9.64 4.73
N ARG A 389 -24.18 9.18 5.29
CA ARG A 389 -24.15 8.06 6.24
C ARG A 389 -24.88 8.39 7.54
N ALA A 390 -24.68 9.60 8.09
CA ALA A 390 -25.40 10.06 9.25
C ALA A 390 -26.91 10.13 9.00
N ALA A 391 -27.32 10.61 7.82
CA ALA A 391 -28.73 10.62 7.41
C ALA A 391 -29.30 9.20 7.26
N ALA A 392 -28.56 8.27 6.66
CA ALA A 392 -28.98 6.87 6.54
C ALA A 392 -29.12 6.18 7.90
N MET A 393 -28.18 6.40 8.82
CA MET A 393 -28.27 5.89 10.20
C MET A 393 -29.46 6.47 10.96
N ALA A 394 -29.72 7.77 10.82
CA ALA A 394 -30.89 8.40 11.43
C ALA A 394 -32.21 7.82 10.87
N ALA A 395 -32.28 7.60 9.55
CA ALA A 395 -33.44 6.98 8.92
C ALA A 395 -33.65 5.52 9.38
N ALA A 396 -32.57 4.74 9.52
CA ALA A 396 -32.63 3.37 10.03
C ALA A 396 -33.10 3.33 11.49
N ALA A 397 -32.59 4.23 12.34
CA ALA A 397 -33.01 4.35 13.73
C ALA A 397 -34.50 4.73 13.85
N ALA A 398 -34.97 5.70 13.05
CA ALA A 398 -36.38 6.09 13.02
C ALA A 398 -37.29 4.95 12.53
N ALA A 399 -36.84 4.16 11.55
CA ALA A 399 -37.58 2.98 11.07
C ALA A 399 -37.66 1.89 12.16
N ALA A 400 -36.58 1.67 12.92
CA ALA A 400 -36.56 0.72 14.04
C ALA A 400 -37.51 1.17 15.17
N GLU A 401 -37.53 2.47 15.50
CA GLU A 401 -38.44 3.03 16.51
C GLU A 401 -39.92 2.92 16.08
N ALA A 402 -40.22 3.19 14.81
CA ALA A 402 -41.57 3.02 14.25
C ALA A 402 -42.03 1.55 14.27
N ALA A 403 -41.13 0.59 14.03
CA ALA A 403 -41.41 -0.84 14.13
C ALA A 403 -41.65 -1.29 15.60
N ALA A 404 -40.89 -0.76 16.56
CA ALA A 404 -41.11 -1.04 17.97
C ALA A 404 -42.45 -0.46 18.48
N ALA A 405 -42.86 0.71 17.97
CA ALA A 405 -44.13 1.34 18.32
C ALA A 405 -45.37 0.59 17.78
N THR A 406 -45.23 -0.16 16.68
CA THR A 406 -46.31 -1.01 16.13
C THR A 406 -46.39 -2.36 16.85
N GLU A 407 -45.27 -2.95 17.28
CA GLU A 407 -45.26 -4.18 18.10
C GLU A 407 -45.85 -3.98 19.51
N GLY A 408 -45.74 -2.78 20.09
CA GLY A 408 -46.37 -2.43 21.37
C GLY A 408 -47.91 -2.46 21.37
N LYS A 409 -48.56 -2.59 20.20
CA LYS A 409 -50.03 -2.63 20.07
C LYS A 409 -50.60 -4.03 19.77
N THR A 410 -49.78 -5.04 19.51
CA THR A 410 -50.23 -6.41 19.20
C THR A 410 -49.93 -7.39 20.33
N LYS A 411 -50.64 -7.24 21.46
CA LYS A 411 -50.81 -8.35 22.42
C LYS A 411 -51.82 -9.36 21.87
N ALA A 412 -51.39 -10.26 20.99
CA ALA A 412 -52.00 -11.58 20.77
C ALA A 412 -51.03 -12.46 19.99
N GLY A 413 -50.70 -13.62 20.54
CA GLY A 413 -49.53 -14.39 20.15
C GLY A 413 -49.54 -14.92 18.71
N LYS A 414 -48.37 -14.83 18.09
CA LYS A 414 -47.73 -15.83 17.22
C LYS A 414 -46.31 -15.34 16.95
N THR A 415 -45.34 -16.20 17.14
CA THR A 415 -43.92 -15.98 16.86
C THR A 415 -43.73 -15.68 15.37
N SER A 416 -43.65 -14.40 15.00
CA SER A 416 -43.23 -13.95 13.66
C SER A 416 -41.79 -13.51 13.71
N PHE A 417 -40.98 -14.08 12.81
CA PHE A 417 -39.60 -13.72 12.51
C PHE A 417 -39.47 -12.20 12.30
N THR A 418 -38.72 -11.51 13.16
CA THR A 418 -38.64 -10.04 13.20
C THR A 418 -37.67 -9.47 12.15
N PRO A 419 -38.04 -8.38 11.43
CA PRO A 419 -37.15 -7.65 10.50
C PRO A 419 -35.86 -7.11 11.16
N LEU A 420 -35.87 -6.90 12.48
CA LEU A 420 -34.74 -6.39 13.26
C LEU A 420 -33.48 -7.28 13.12
N MET A 421 -33.66 -8.61 13.12
CA MET A 421 -32.53 -9.56 13.02
C MET A 421 -31.87 -9.56 11.63
N VAL A 422 -32.61 -9.15 10.58
CA VAL A 422 -32.07 -9.10 9.21
C VAL A 422 -31.32 -7.80 8.97
N VAL A 423 -31.77 -6.70 9.60
CA VAL A 423 -31.06 -5.41 9.56
C VAL A 423 -29.76 -5.49 10.37
N ASP A 424 -29.79 -6.09 11.57
CA ASP A 424 -28.58 -6.30 12.37
C ASP A 424 -27.57 -7.21 11.63
N ALA A 425 -28.03 -8.29 10.99
CA ALA A 425 -27.17 -9.16 10.19
C ALA A 425 -26.58 -8.47 8.94
N ALA A 426 -27.31 -7.55 8.29
CA ALA A 426 -26.85 -6.83 7.12
C ALA A 426 -25.88 -5.68 7.45
N VAL A 427 -26.10 -5.00 8.58
CA VAL A 427 -25.17 -3.98 9.11
C VAL A 427 -23.87 -4.64 9.61
N GLU A 428 -23.96 -5.82 10.24
CA GLU A 428 -22.79 -6.60 10.66
C GLU A 428 -21.99 -7.22 9.51
N ALA A 429 -22.58 -7.37 8.32
CA ALA A 429 -21.93 -7.93 7.12
C ALA A 429 -21.11 -6.91 6.32
N GLY A 430 -21.21 -5.60 6.62
CA GLY A 430 -20.46 -4.55 5.92
C GLY A 430 -20.88 -4.31 4.47
N ASP A 431 -21.99 -4.91 4.03
CA ASP A 431 -22.56 -4.72 2.69
C ASP A 431 -23.69 -3.68 2.76
N GLU A 432 -23.27 -2.41 2.75
CA GLU A 432 -24.13 -1.24 3.01
C GLU A 432 -25.28 -1.11 1.99
N ASP A 433 -25.12 -1.63 0.77
CA ASP A 433 -26.15 -1.61 -0.28
C ASP A 433 -27.22 -2.68 -0.03
N VAL A 434 -26.84 -3.84 0.52
CA VAL A 434 -27.78 -4.89 0.95
C VAL A 434 -28.57 -4.44 2.17
N ALA A 435 -27.92 -3.81 3.15
CA ALA A 435 -28.60 -3.26 4.33
C ALA A 435 -29.64 -2.19 3.94
N ALA A 436 -29.29 -1.29 3.02
CA ALA A 436 -30.21 -0.27 2.51
C ALA A 436 -31.40 -0.88 1.73
N ARG A 437 -31.15 -1.90 0.89
CA ARG A 437 -32.20 -2.59 0.13
C ARG A 437 -33.14 -3.41 1.02
N VAL A 438 -32.61 -4.08 2.05
CA VAL A 438 -33.40 -4.83 3.03
C VAL A 438 -34.24 -3.88 3.88
N ALA A 439 -33.68 -2.75 4.33
CA ALA A 439 -34.42 -1.74 5.06
C ALA A 439 -35.54 -1.11 4.20
N ALA A 440 -35.25 -0.82 2.93
CA ALA A 440 -36.26 -0.31 1.98
C ALA A 440 -37.38 -1.34 1.73
N ALA A 441 -37.03 -2.60 1.52
CA ALA A 441 -38.01 -3.68 1.33
C ALA A 441 -38.88 -3.91 2.58
N ALA A 442 -38.28 -3.84 3.78
CA ALA A 442 -39.01 -3.92 5.04
C ALA A 442 -39.96 -2.73 5.25
N ALA A 443 -39.54 -1.51 4.89
CA ALA A 443 -40.38 -0.32 4.94
C ALA A 443 -41.55 -0.39 3.95
N THR A 444 -41.32 -0.90 2.72
CA THR A 444 -42.38 -1.13 1.73
C THR A 444 -43.36 -2.22 2.20
N ALA A 445 -42.87 -3.31 2.78
CA ALA A 445 -43.73 -4.36 3.33
C ALA A 445 -44.58 -3.86 4.52
N ALA A 446 -44.01 -3.03 5.39
CA ALA A 446 -44.74 -2.39 6.48
C ALA A 446 -45.81 -1.41 5.97
N ALA A 447 -45.52 -0.64 4.91
CA ALA A 447 -46.47 0.28 4.28
C ALA A 447 -47.64 -0.46 3.61
N HIS A 448 -47.37 -1.60 2.96
CA HIS A 448 -48.41 -2.46 2.36
C HIS A 448 -49.26 -3.20 3.39
N SER A 449 -48.74 -3.43 4.60
CA SER A 449 -49.49 -4.01 5.72
C SER A 449 -50.42 -3.01 6.42
N MET A 450 -50.30 -1.70 6.12
CA MET A 450 -51.11 -0.62 6.69
C MET A 450 -52.26 -0.15 5.79
N GLN A 451 -52.37 -0.68 4.56
CA GLN A 451 -53.54 -0.56 3.68
C GLN A 451 -54.39 -1.82 3.80
#